data_AF-A0A433BDG0-F1
#
_entry.id   AF-A0A433BDG0-F1
#
_cell.length_a   1.000
_cell.length_b   1.000
_cell.length_c   1.000
_cell.angle_alpha   90.00
_cell.angle_beta   90.00
_cell.angle_gamma   90.00
#
_symmetry.space_group_name_H-M   'P 1'
#
loop_
_entity.id
_entity.type
_entity.pdbx_description
1 polymer ?
#
loop_
_entity_poly.entity_id
_entity_poly.type
_entity_poly.pdbx_seq_one_letter_code
_entity_poly.pdbx_strand_id
1 'polypeptide(L)'
;MNRYPVWKYAIILIVTLFGVLYTLPNFFGESPAVQVSSGKATLKLDSSMLKRVDEVLGAAGLKAESTTFDGNSVKARFNTTDDQLKAKDALQHALVPDASDPSYVVALNLLSSTPDWLRSVRAAPMYLGLDLRGGVHFMLQVDMEAALTKKAESLSGDIRTLLREKNVRHGGISRNGQTVEVRARDTQTLQAARAVIADQLPELQMVEAPDGSDFKLTATLKPEAARKVQEMALKQNITTLHNRINELGVSEPVIQQQGQDRIVVQLPGVQDTAKAKDILGRTATLEVRMVDESSDAGAAAVGRGPVPFGSERYPDRNGQALVVKKQVILTGENLTDAQPGFESQTQEPTVNLTLDAKGSRIFKDVTRENVGKRMAIILFEKGKGEIVTAPVIRSEIGGGRVQISGRMTAMEATDTSLLLRAGSLAAPMEIIEELTIGPTLGAENISKGFHSVTWGFLVIVAFMCIYYMMF
;
A
#
# COMPACT_ATOMS: atom_id res chain seq x y z
N MET A 1 40.07 -14.10 -46.10
CA MET A 1 40.83 -15.20 -45.46
C MET A 1 40.43 -15.26 -43.99
N ASN A 2 39.71 -16.30 -43.56
CA ASN A 2 39.21 -16.39 -42.18
C ASN A 2 40.37 -16.68 -41.21
N ARG A 3 40.58 -15.79 -40.22
CA ARG A 3 41.70 -15.89 -39.26
C ARG A 3 41.38 -16.76 -38.05
N TYR A 4 40.12 -17.08 -37.81
CA TYR A 4 39.69 -17.88 -36.66
C TYR A 4 39.28 -19.31 -37.06
N PRO A 5 39.39 -20.28 -36.14
CA PRO A 5 38.80 -21.60 -36.32
C PRO A 5 37.28 -21.55 -36.50
N VAL A 6 36.72 -22.48 -37.28
CA VAL A 6 35.28 -22.57 -37.60
C VAL A 6 34.40 -22.58 -36.34
N TRP A 7 34.83 -23.25 -35.26
CA TRP A 7 34.08 -23.30 -34.01
C TRP A 7 33.90 -21.93 -33.36
N LYS A 8 34.84 -20.99 -33.52
CA LYS A 8 34.68 -19.62 -33.00
C LYS A 8 33.61 -18.86 -33.78
N TYR A 9 33.57 -19.03 -35.11
CA TYR A 9 32.50 -18.46 -35.93
C TYR A 9 31.13 -19.09 -35.60
N ALA A 10 31.10 -20.40 -35.32
CA ALA A 10 29.89 -21.08 -34.87
C ALA A 10 29.40 -20.52 -33.52
N ILE A 11 30.29 -20.26 -32.56
CA ILE A 11 29.94 -19.60 -31.29
C ILE A 11 29.39 -18.19 -31.54
N ILE A 12 30.04 -17.39 -32.39
CA ILE A 12 29.56 -16.04 -32.72
C ILE A 12 28.14 -16.12 -33.29
N LEU A 13 27.89 -17.01 -34.25
CA LEU A 13 26.56 -17.23 -34.84
C LEU A 13 25.52 -17.59 -33.77
N ILE A 14 25.84 -18.53 -32.87
CA ILE A 14 24.95 -18.95 -31.79
C ILE A 14 24.63 -17.77 -30.86
N VAL A 15 25.65 -17.02 -30.42
CA VAL A 15 25.46 -15.85 -29.55
C VAL A 15 24.61 -14.78 -30.23
N THR A 16 24.84 -14.52 -31.52
CA THR A 16 24.01 -13.59 -32.30
C THR A 16 22.56 -14.08 -32.41
N LEU A 17 22.34 -15.38 -32.65
CA LEU A 17 21.00 -15.95 -32.77
C LEU A 17 20.24 -15.89 -31.44
N PHE A 18 20.91 -16.14 -30.31
CA PHE A 18 20.33 -15.90 -28.98
C PHE A 18 20.04 -14.41 -28.75
N GLY A 19 20.94 -13.50 -29.15
CA GLY A 19 20.70 -12.06 -29.08
C GLY A 19 19.47 -11.64 -29.87
N VAL A 20 19.28 -12.17 -31.09
CA VAL A 20 18.07 -11.94 -31.88
C VAL A 20 16.84 -12.49 -31.18
N LEU A 21 16.90 -13.73 -30.69
CA LEU A 21 15.78 -14.37 -30.00
C LEU A 21 15.27 -13.55 -28.79
N TYR A 22 16.19 -13.04 -27.95
CA TYR A 22 15.83 -12.24 -26.77
C TYR A 22 15.51 -10.78 -27.08
N THR A 23 15.80 -10.29 -28.29
CA THR A 23 15.40 -8.94 -28.74
C THR A 23 14.06 -8.92 -29.46
N LEU A 24 13.61 -10.05 -30.03
CA LEU A 24 12.31 -10.19 -30.71
C LEU A 24 11.11 -9.66 -29.90
N PRO A 25 10.98 -9.88 -28.58
CA PRO A 25 9.86 -9.35 -27.79
C PRO A 25 9.63 -7.84 -27.95
N ASN A 26 10.69 -7.05 -28.17
CA ASN A 26 10.60 -5.60 -28.32
C ASN A 26 9.87 -5.15 -29.60
N PHE A 27 9.78 -6.02 -30.60
CA PHE A 27 9.13 -5.70 -31.89
C PHE A 27 7.62 -5.95 -31.89
N PHE A 28 7.10 -6.69 -30.91
CA PHE A 28 5.65 -6.97 -30.82
C PHE A 28 4.85 -5.79 -30.25
N GLY A 29 5.51 -4.78 -29.68
CA GLY A 29 4.86 -3.58 -29.14
C GLY A 29 3.89 -3.89 -28.00
N GLU A 30 2.94 -2.96 -27.78
CA GLU A 30 1.89 -3.08 -26.78
C GLU A 30 0.51 -3.01 -27.44
N SER A 31 -0.42 -3.83 -26.94
CA SER A 31 -1.82 -3.84 -27.35
C SER A 31 -2.70 -3.11 -26.33
N PRO A 32 -3.68 -2.31 -26.77
CA PRO A 32 -4.73 -1.76 -25.93
C PRO A 32 -5.39 -2.84 -25.07
N ALA A 33 -5.50 -2.60 -23.77
CA ALA A 33 -6.11 -3.55 -22.84
C ALA A 33 -6.98 -2.86 -21.80
N VAL A 34 -8.05 -3.51 -21.39
CA VAL A 34 -8.82 -3.11 -20.22
C VAL A 34 -8.52 -4.06 -19.09
N GLN A 35 -8.19 -3.49 -17.93
CA GLN A 35 -7.93 -4.22 -16.72
C GLN A 35 -9.04 -3.97 -15.71
N VAL A 36 -9.52 -5.05 -15.11
CA VAL A 36 -10.45 -5.04 -13.98
C VAL A 36 -9.68 -5.54 -12.76
N SER A 37 -9.43 -4.64 -11.82
CA SER A 37 -8.85 -4.95 -10.50
C SER A 37 -9.89 -4.72 -9.39
N SER A 38 -9.57 -5.14 -8.18
CA SER A 38 -10.41 -4.87 -7.03
C SER A 38 -10.32 -3.39 -6.65
N GLY A 39 -11.45 -2.75 -6.38
CA GLY A 39 -11.49 -1.37 -5.88
C GLY A 39 -11.41 -1.25 -4.35
N LYS A 40 -11.49 -2.40 -3.67
CA LYS A 40 -11.50 -2.52 -2.21
C LYS A 40 -10.37 -3.46 -1.79
N ALA A 41 -9.55 -3.00 -0.85
CA ALA A 41 -8.44 -3.74 -0.26
C ALA A 41 -8.82 -5.15 0.25
N THR A 42 -10.06 -5.28 0.72
CA THR A 42 -10.67 -6.52 1.21
C THR A 42 -11.12 -7.44 0.08
N LEU A 43 -11.67 -6.93 -1.03
CA LEU A 43 -12.25 -7.76 -2.09
C LEU A 43 -11.13 -8.36 -2.98
N LYS A 44 -11.18 -9.65 -3.28
CA LYS A 44 -10.26 -10.29 -4.25
C LYS A 44 -11.04 -10.79 -5.46
N LEU A 45 -10.42 -10.74 -6.63
CA LEU A 45 -10.96 -11.36 -7.84
C LEU A 45 -10.71 -12.87 -7.83
N ASP A 46 -11.63 -13.61 -8.41
CA ASP A 46 -11.52 -15.04 -8.65
C ASP A 46 -11.62 -15.34 -10.16
N SER A 47 -11.48 -16.61 -10.53
CA SER A 47 -11.61 -17.05 -11.92
C SER A 47 -13.03 -16.89 -12.48
N SER A 48 -14.05 -16.68 -11.62
CA SER A 48 -15.42 -16.41 -12.07
C SER A 48 -15.55 -15.03 -12.70
N MET A 49 -14.73 -14.06 -12.25
CA MET A 49 -14.67 -12.73 -12.85
C MET A 49 -14.24 -12.76 -14.31
N LEU A 50 -13.40 -13.72 -14.73
CA LEU A 50 -13.03 -13.87 -16.14
C LEU A 50 -14.26 -14.11 -17.01
N LYS A 51 -15.14 -15.04 -16.59
CA LYS A 51 -16.40 -15.32 -17.31
C LYS A 51 -17.32 -14.10 -17.35
N ARG A 52 -17.43 -13.40 -16.22
CA ARG A 52 -18.27 -12.20 -16.13
C ARG A 52 -17.78 -11.08 -17.05
N VAL A 53 -16.46 -10.89 -17.16
CA VAL A 53 -15.86 -9.93 -18.09
C VAL A 53 -16.17 -10.32 -19.54
N ASP A 54 -16.00 -11.61 -19.90
CA ASP A 54 -16.30 -12.08 -21.25
C ASP A 54 -17.80 -11.94 -21.60
N GLU A 55 -18.71 -12.20 -20.65
CA GLU A 55 -20.16 -12.02 -20.84
C GLU A 55 -20.53 -10.56 -21.09
N VAL A 56 -19.96 -9.63 -20.31
CA VAL A 56 -20.20 -8.19 -20.49
C VAL A 56 -19.66 -7.70 -21.84
N LEU A 57 -18.45 -8.12 -22.22
CA LEU A 57 -17.86 -7.76 -23.50
C LEU A 57 -18.67 -8.32 -24.68
N GLY A 58 -19.10 -9.58 -24.58
CA GLY A 58 -19.97 -10.23 -25.57
C GLY A 58 -21.32 -9.52 -25.72
N ALA A 59 -21.95 -9.12 -24.61
CA ALA A 59 -23.20 -8.36 -24.63
C ALA A 59 -23.05 -6.96 -25.27
N ALA A 60 -21.87 -6.35 -25.14
CA ALA A 60 -21.52 -5.10 -25.81
C ALA A 60 -21.11 -5.27 -27.29
N GLY A 61 -21.08 -6.50 -27.81
CA GLY A 61 -20.66 -6.81 -29.19
C GLY A 61 -19.15 -6.66 -29.42
N LEU A 62 -18.35 -6.69 -28.34
CA LEU A 62 -16.90 -6.53 -28.39
C LEU A 62 -16.22 -7.89 -28.29
N LYS A 63 -15.20 -8.13 -29.12
CA LYS A 63 -14.40 -9.36 -29.09
C LYS A 63 -12.99 -9.05 -28.60
N ALA A 64 -12.67 -9.51 -27.39
CA ALA A 64 -11.31 -9.48 -26.90
C ALA A 64 -10.44 -10.49 -27.67
N GLU A 65 -9.19 -10.13 -27.95
CA GLU A 65 -8.20 -11.04 -28.53
C GLU A 65 -7.80 -12.13 -27.53
N SER A 66 -7.68 -11.74 -26.27
CA SER A 66 -7.44 -12.64 -25.13
C SER A 66 -7.98 -12.01 -23.85
N THR A 67 -8.53 -12.85 -22.97
CA THR A 67 -8.90 -12.51 -21.60
C THR A 67 -8.11 -13.40 -20.67
N THR A 68 -7.28 -12.80 -19.81
CA THR A 68 -6.39 -13.54 -18.90
C THR A 68 -6.61 -13.07 -17.46
N PHE A 69 -6.56 -14.02 -16.52
CA PHE A 69 -6.55 -13.73 -15.09
C PHE A 69 -5.13 -13.95 -14.56
N ASP A 70 -4.58 -12.96 -13.87
CA ASP A 70 -3.21 -13.01 -13.33
C ASP A 70 -3.15 -13.23 -11.80
N GLY A 71 -4.28 -13.58 -11.19
CA GLY A 71 -4.40 -13.82 -9.75
C GLY A 71 -4.96 -12.64 -8.96
N ASN A 72 -4.76 -11.41 -9.44
CA ASN A 72 -5.26 -10.20 -8.77
C ASN A 72 -6.10 -9.30 -9.69
N SER A 73 -6.05 -9.53 -11.00
CA SER A 73 -6.81 -8.75 -11.98
C SER A 73 -7.19 -9.59 -13.20
N VAL A 74 -8.27 -9.18 -13.86
CA VAL A 74 -8.66 -9.70 -15.18
C VAL A 74 -8.24 -8.68 -16.23
N LYS A 75 -7.56 -9.15 -17.26
CA LYS A 75 -7.01 -8.33 -18.35
C LYS A 75 -7.58 -8.80 -19.68
N ALA A 76 -8.28 -7.92 -20.39
CA ALA A 76 -8.81 -8.16 -21.72
C ALA A 76 -8.07 -7.31 -22.75
N ARG A 77 -7.52 -7.94 -23.81
CA ARG A 77 -6.78 -7.26 -24.88
C ARG A 77 -7.66 -6.98 -26.10
N PHE A 78 -7.41 -5.86 -26.75
CA PHE A 78 -8.15 -5.37 -27.91
C PHE A 78 -7.20 -4.93 -29.02
N ASN A 79 -7.66 -5.01 -30.27
CA ASN A 79 -6.89 -4.61 -31.45
C ASN A 79 -6.79 -3.09 -31.60
N THR A 80 -7.78 -2.35 -31.09
CA THR A 80 -7.87 -0.90 -31.28
C THR A 80 -8.17 -0.18 -29.97
N THR A 81 -7.71 1.07 -29.87
CA THR A 81 -8.01 1.95 -28.74
C THR A 81 -9.50 2.27 -28.65
N ASP A 82 -10.20 2.31 -29.79
CA ASP A 82 -11.65 2.56 -29.80
C ASP A 82 -12.42 1.40 -29.17
N ASP A 83 -12.05 0.15 -29.49
CA ASP A 83 -12.64 -1.03 -28.85
C ASP A 83 -12.30 -1.10 -27.37
N GLN A 84 -11.08 -0.70 -27.00
CA GLN A 84 -10.65 -0.59 -25.60
C GLN A 84 -11.50 0.42 -24.82
N LEU A 85 -11.78 1.61 -25.38
CA LEU A 85 -12.61 2.63 -24.75
C LEU A 85 -14.06 2.15 -24.58
N LYS A 86 -14.64 1.54 -25.63
CA LYS A 86 -15.98 0.95 -25.54
C LYS A 86 -16.05 -0.18 -24.51
N ALA A 87 -15.02 -1.03 -24.46
CA ALA A 87 -14.91 -2.10 -23.49
C ALA A 87 -14.81 -1.56 -22.06
N LYS A 88 -14.03 -0.51 -21.84
CA LYS A 88 -13.93 0.18 -20.55
C LYS A 88 -15.30 0.69 -20.13
N ASP A 89 -16.02 1.38 -21.01
CA ASP A 89 -17.33 1.94 -20.67
C ASP A 89 -18.37 0.85 -20.36
N ALA A 90 -18.40 -0.22 -21.15
CA ALA A 90 -19.28 -1.37 -20.92
C ALA A 90 -18.97 -2.07 -19.57
N LEU A 91 -17.69 -2.33 -19.30
CA LEU A 91 -17.24 -2.97 -18.05
C LEU A 91 -17.46 -2.05 -16.85
N GLN A 92 -17.20 -0.75 -16.98
CA GLN A 92 -17.45 0.24 -15.94
C GLN A 92 -18.94 0.28 -15.60
N HIS A 93 -19.82 0.31 -16.60
CA HIS A 93 -21.26 0.33 -16.38
C HIS A 93 -21.78 -0.95 -15.72
N ALA A 94 -21.27 -2.12 -16.13
CA ALA A 94 -21.73 -3.41 -15.62
C ALA A 94 -21.16 -3.80 -14.25
N LEU A 95 -19.91 -3.42 -13.97
CA LEU A 95 -19.18 -3.84 -12.76
C LEU A 95 -19.11 -2.76 -11.69
N VAL A 96 -19.31 -1.48 -12.06
CA VAL A 96 -19.23 -0.35 -11.13
C VAL A 96 -20.55 0.43 -11.17
N PRO A 97 -21.65 -0.13 -10.64
CA PRO A 97 -22.97 0.51 -10.67
C PRO A 97 -23.03 1.77 -9.80
N ASP A 98 -22.23 1.85 -8.73
CA ASP A 98 -22.09 3.04 -7.88
C ASP A 98 -20.66 3.60 -7.99
N ALA A 99 -20.53 4.74 -8.67
CA ALA A 99 -19.25 5.44 -8.83
C ALA A 99 -18.69 5.98 -7.50
N SER A 100 -19.52 6.12 -6.47
CA SER A 100 -19.09 6.59 -5.15
C SER A 100 -18.56 5.45 -4.26
N ASP A 101 -18.93 4.18 -4.50
CA ASP A 101 -18.39 2.98 -3.81
C ASP A 101 -17.95 1.91 -4.82
N PRO A 102 -16.89 2.15 -5.62
CA PRO A 102 -16.50 1.20 -6.65
C PRO A 102 -15.95 -0.09 -6.02
N SER A 103 -16.71 -1.18 -6.15
CA SER A 103 -16.23 -2.52 -5.75
C SER A 103 -15.10 -3.00 -6.66
N TYR A 104 -15.13 -2.60 -7.93
CA TYR A 104 -14.10 -2.92 -8.93
C TYR A 104 -13.54 -1.64 -9.54
N VAL A 105 -12.29 -1.71 -9.98
CA VAL A 105 -11.59 -0.65 -10.68
C VAL A 105 -11.36 -1.10 -12.11
N VAL A 106 -12.02 -0.44 -13.05
CA VAL A 106 -11.78 -0.64 -14.50
C VAL A 106 -10.78 0.40 -14.98
N ALA A 107 -9.61 -0.03 -15.43
CA ALA A 107 -8.52 0.83 -15.86
C ALA A 107 -8.12 0.51 -17.31
N LEU A 108 -7.74 1.57 -18.04
CA LEU A 108 -7.08 1.43 -19.34
C LEU A 108 -5.62 1.07 -19.10
N ASN A 109 -5.13 0.05 -19.78
CA ASN A 109 -3.75 -0.40 -19.71
C ASN A 109 -3.23 -0.74 -21.12
N LEU A 110 -1.92 -0.89 -21.25
CA LEU A 110 -1.24 -1.36 -22.45
C LEU A 110 -0.48 -2.63 -22.09
N LEU A 111 -0.79 -3.75 -22.73
CA LEU A 111 -0.16 -5.04 -22.44
C LEU A 111 0.79 -5.41 -23.57
N SER A 112 1.97 -5.92 -23.24
CA SER A 112 2.92 -6.39 -24.24
C SER A 112 2.29 -7.48 -25.12
N SER A 113 2.36 -7.30 -26.44
CA SER A 113 1.84 -8.26 -27.43
C SER A 113 2.80 -9.43 -27.68
N THR A 114 3.85 -9.58 -26.86
CA THR A 114 4.82 -10.68 -26.99
C THR A 114 4.10 -12.04 -26.94
N PRO A 115 4.32 -12.94 -27.92
CA PRO A 115 3.76 -14.28 -27.93
C PRO A 115 4.12 -15.10 -26.69
N ASP A 116 3.23 -15.98 -26.26
CA ASP A 116 3.41 -16.76 -25.03
C ASP A 116 4.61 -17.73 -25.11
N TRP A 117 4.95 -18.22 -26.31
CA TRP A 117 6.15 -19.06 -26.49
C TRP A 117 7.44 -18.30 -26.16
N LEU A 118 7.56 -17.01 -26.52
CA LEU A 118 8.72 -16.18 -26.14
C LEU A 118 8.74 -15.94 -24.62
N ARG A 119 7.57 -15.65 -24.03
CA ARG A 119 7.44 -15.49 -22.58
C ARG A 119 7.82 -16.75 -21.81
N SER A 120 7.53 -17.94 -22.36
CA SER A 120 7.87 -19.22 -21.72
C SER A 120 9.37 -19.46 -21.57
N VAL A 121 10.19 -18.89 -22.47
CA VAL A 121 11.66 -18.92 -22.40
C VAL A 121 12.22 -17.74 -21.62
N ARG A 122 11.36 -16.98 -20.91
CA ARG A 122 11.70 -15.73 -20.21
C ARG A 122 12.29 -14.64 -21.12
N ALA A 123 11.98 -14.67 -22.41
CA ALA A 123 12.25 -13.56 -23.30
C ALA A 123 11.16 -12.48 -23.10
N ALA A 124 11.42 -11.57 -22.16
CA ALA A 124 10.55 -10.43 -21.87
C ALA A 124 10.99 -9.20 -22.70
N PRO A 125 10.06 -8.32 -23.11
CA PRO A 125 10.42 -7.04 -23.69
C PRO A 125 11.16 -6.17 -22.66
N MET A 126 11.94 -5.24 -23.16
CA MET A 126 12.61 -4.22 -22.37
C MET A 126 11.59 -3.26 -21.76
N TYR A 127 11.83 -2.87 -20.51
CA TYR A 127 11.00 -1.92 -19.81
C TYR A 127 11.17 -0.51 -20.37
N LEU A 128 10.04 0.09 -20.74
CA LEU A 128 9.98 1.46 -21.21
C LEU A 128 9.69 2.38 -20.03
N GLY A 129 10.56 3.37 -19.83
CA GLY A 129 10.32 4.44 -18.86
C GLY A 129 9.14 5.32 -19.24
N LEU A 130 8.79 6.22 -18.33
CA LEU A 130 7.68 7.17 -18.49
C LEU A 130 7.76 7.99 -19.80
N ASP A 131 8.96 8.37 -20.20
CA ASP A 131 9.18 9.18 -21.41
C ASP A 131 8.87 8.43 -22.72
N LEU A 132 8.89 7.10 -22.69
CA LEU A 132 8.68 6.23 -23.85
C LEU A 132 7.29 5.58 -23.83
N ARG A 133 6.77 5.23 -22.65
CA ARG A 133 5.45 4.59 -22.49
C ARG A 133 4.32 5.58 -22.22
N GLY A 134 4.66 6.82 -21.85
CA GLY A 134 3.71 7.74 -21.23
C GLY A 134 3.30 7.27 -19.83
N GLY A 135 2.51 8.09 -19.15
CA GLY A 135 2.06 7.82 -17.79
C GLY A 135 2.02 9.08 -16.93
N VAL A 136 2.16 8.88 -15.62
CA VAL A 136 2.13 9.98 -14.63
C VAL A 136 3.35 9.97 -13.72
N HIS A 137 3.80 11.17 -13.38
CA HIS A 137 4.84 11.43 -12.39
C HIS A 137 4.25 12.31 -11.29
N PHE A 138 4.37 11.86 -10.05
CA PHE A 138 3.98 12.60 -8.87
C PHE A 138 5.18 12.81 -7.96
N MET A 139 5.32 14.03 -7.44
CA MET A 139 6.18 14.31 -6.29
C MET A 139 5.30 14.55 -5.08
N LEU A 140 5.43 13.67 -4.08
CA LEU A 140 4.71 13.76 -2.83
C LEU A 140 5.63 14.27 -1.73
N GLN A 141 5.15 15.20 -0.91
CA GLN A 141 5.82 15.68 0.30
C GLN A 141 5.16 15.08 1.53
N VAL A 142 5.95 14.52 2.43
CA VAL A 142 5.49 13.93 3.70
C VAL A 142 5.61 14.96 4.82
N ASP A 143 4.56 15.10 5.63
CA ASP A 143 4.54 16.00 6.78
C ASP A 143 5.39 15.43 7.94
N MET A 144 6.67 15.82 7.97
CA MET A 144 7.61 15.39 8.99
C MET A 144 7.30 15.96 10.38
N GLU A 145 6.62 17.10 10.46
CA GLU A 145 6.23 17.71 11.73
C GLU A 145 5.11 16.91 12.39
N ALA A 146 4.13 16.46 11.61
CA ALA A 146 3.10 15.54 12.07
C ALA A 146 3.70 14.21 12.54
N ALA A 147 4.68 13.66 11.83
CA ALA A 147 5.38 12.42 12.23
C ALA A 147 6.04 12.56 13.62
N LEU A 148 6.79 13.66 13.83
CA LEU A 148 7.45 13.95 15.10
C LEU A 148 6.45 14.20 16.22
N THR A 149 5.36 14.91 15.93
CA THR A 149 4.28 15.19 16.89
C THR A 149 3.61 13.90 17.35
N LYS A 150 3.31 12.98 16.41
CA LYS A 150 2.74 11.67 16.69
C LYS A 150 3.69 10.80 17.53
N LYS A 151 5.00 10.83 17.22
CA LYS A 151 6.02 10.14 18.02
C LYS A 151 6.11 10.71 19.45
N ALA A 152 6.02 12.04 19.62
CA ALA A 152 6.00 12.68 20.93
C ALA A 152 4.75 12.29 21.75
N GLU A 153 3.60 12.11 21.11
CA GLU A 153 2.38 11.58 21.78
C GLU A 153 2.58 10.14 22.27
N SER A 154 3.12 9.25 21.43
CA SER A 154 3.47 7.88 21.84
C SER A 154 4.42 7.89 23.05
N LEU A 155 5.49 8.68 22.98
CA LEU A 155 6.48 8.80 24.05
C LEU A 155 5.87 9.31 25.36
N SER A 156 4.91 10.25 25.31
CA SER A 156 4.17 10.69 26.50
C SER A 156 3.42 9.54 27.17
N GLY A 157 2.81 8.65 26.38
CA GLY A 157 2.17 7.42 26.85
C GLY A 157 3.17 6.42 27.46
N ASP A 158 4.30 6.24 26.80
CA ASP A 158 5.36 5.32 27.21
C ASP A 158 5.99 5.77 28.53
N ILE A 159 6.36 7.05 28.65
CA ILE A 159 6.90 7.66 29.88
C ILE A 159 5.90 7.50 31.03
N ARG A 160 4.60 7.74 30.80
CA ARG A 160 3.56 7.56 31.82
C ARG A 160 3.45 6.11 32.30
N THR A 161 3.67 5.15 31.40
CA THR A 161 3.66 3.72 31.76
C THR A 161 4.91 3.36 32.54
N LEU A 162 6.06 3.79 32.05
CA LEU A 162 7.36 3.52 32.65
C LEU A 162 7.48 4.06 34.07
N LEU A 163 7.09 5.32 34.29
CA LEU A 163 7.14 5.93 35.63
C LEU A 163 6.18 5.24 36.60
N ARG A 164 5.02 4.79 36.12
CA ARG A 164 4.06 4.03 36.93
C ARG A 164 4.62 2.66 37.33
N GLU A 165 5.22 1.94 36.39
CA GLU A 165 5.83 0.62 36.64
C GLU A 165 6.99 0.70 37.64
N LYS A 166 7.79 1.77 37.58
CA LYS A 166 8.87 2.04 38.54
C LYS A 166 8.42 2.75 39.82
N ASN A 167 7.11 2.92 40.03
CA ASN A 167 6.50 3.57 41.20
C ASN A 167 7.00 5.02 41.45
N VAL A 168 7.36 5.75 40.40
CA VAL A 168 7.77 7.16 40.49
C VAL A 168 6.53 8.06 40.45
N ARG A 169 6.24 8.74 41.55
CA ARG A 169 5.03 9.58 41.70
C ARG A 169 5.21 10.94 41.03
N HIS A 170 4.78 11.06 39.78
CA HIS A 170 4.82 12.32 39.03
C HIS A 170 3.58 13.22 39.31
N GLY A 171 3.78 14.54 39.24
CA GLY A 171 2.72 15.55 39.35
C GLY A 171 1.85 15.71 38.09
N GLY A 172 2.23 15.07 37.00
CA GLY A 172 1.48 15.08 35.74
C GLY A 172 2.42 14.94 34.55
N ILE A 173 1.91 14.44 33.43
CA ILE A 173 2.64 14.34 32.17
C ILE A 173 1.77 14.98 31.09
N SER A 174 2.26 16.07 30.51
CA SER A 174 1.65 16.81 29.41
C SER A 174 2.54 16.81 28.19
N ARG A 175 1.96 16.98 27.01
CA ARG A 175 2.67 17.21 25.75
C ARG A 175 2.47 18.66 25.33
N ASN A 176 3.52 19.31 24.86
CA ASN A 176 3.44 20.61 24.20
C ASN A 176 4.16 20.54 22.86
N GLY A 177 3.42 20.33 21.77
CA GLY A 177 4.03 20.09 20.45
C GLY A 177 4.88 18.82 20.45
N GLN A 178 6.17 18.95 20.15
CA GLN A 178 7.13 17.85 20.13
C GLN A 178 7.81 17.60 21.49
N THR A 179 7.47 18.38 22.52
CA THR A 179 8.07 18.25 23.85
C THR A 179 7.12 17.50 24.79
N VAL A 180 7.69 16.65 25.64
CA VAL A 180 6.96 15.98 26.72
C VAL A 180 7.41 16.58 28.04
N GLU A 181 6.47 17.11 28.80
CA GLU A 181 6.70 17.73 30.09
C GLU A 181 6.24 16.80 31.21
N VAL A 182 7.14 16.52 32.15
CA VAL A 182 6.86 15.75 33.37
C VAL A 182 7.00 16.69 34.56
N ARG A 183 5.92 16.87 35.33
CA ARG A 183 5.95 17.64 36.58
C ARG A 183 6.33 16.74 37.76
N ALA A 184 7.09 17.27 38.70
CA ALA A 184 7.49 16.64 39.95
C ALA A 184 7.37 17.66 41.10
N ARG A 185 6.99 17.19 42.29
CA ARG A 185 6.80 18.06 43.47
C ARG A 185 8.10 18.39 44.20
N ASP A 186 9.13 17.59 43.99
CA ASP A 186 10.41 17.69 44.69
C ASP A 186 11.55 17.25 43.77
N THR A 187 12.78 17.64 44.12
CA THR A 187 13.99 17.35 43.34
C THR A 187 14.33 15.87 43.30
N GLN A 188 14.01 15.11 44.36
CA GLN A 188 14.31 13.68 44.44
C GLN A 188 13.45 12.88 43.45
N THR A 189 12.16 13.21 43.37
CA THR A 189 11.22 12.65 42.40
C THR A 189 11.61 13.00 40.96
N LEU A 190 12.04 14.24 40.71
CA LEU A 190 12.52 14.67 39.40
C LEU A 190 13.76 13.87 38.97
N GLN A 191 14.74 13.71 39.86
CA GLN A 191 15.95 12.91 39.57
C GLN A 191 15.63 11.44 39.35
N ALA A 192 14.72 10.86 40.14
CA ALA A 192 14.26 9.49 39.95
C ALA A 192 13.56 9.30 38.58
N ALA A 193 12.69 10.24 38.20
CA ALA A 193 12.04 10.23 36.89
C ALA A 193 13.06 10.35 35.76
N ARG A 194 14.02 11.28 35.87
CA ARG A 194 15.11 11.44 34.91
C ARG A 194 15.95 10.18 34.77
N ALA A 195 16.32 9.52 35.87
CA ALA A 195 17.11 8.30 35.84
C ALA A 195 16.38 7.17 35.12
N VAL A 196 15.09 6.98 35.42
CA VAL A 196 14.25 5.95 34.78
C VAL A 196 14.08 6.23 33.28
N ILE A 197 13.83 7.47 32.89
CA ILE A 197 13.69 7.85 31.48
C ILE A 197 15.04 7.74 30.75
N ALA A 198 16.15 8.15 31.36
CA ALA A 198 17.48 8.08 30.75
C ALA A 198 17.91 6.62 30.46
N ASP A 199 17.56 5.70 31.36
CA ASP A 199 17.89 4.28 31.25
C ASP A 199 17.12 3.59 30.11
N GLN A 200 15.82 3.88 29.99
CA GLN A 200 14.91 3.16 29.08
C GLN A 200 14.67 3.88 27.76
N LEU A 201 14.85 5.20 27.72
CA LEU A 201 14.62 6.07 26.55
C LEU A 201 15.86 6.94 26.29
N PRO A 202 17.01 6.34 25.91
CA PRO A 202 18.27 7.07 25.71
C PRO A 202 18.23 8.03 24.50
N GLU A 203 17.21 7.93 23.66
CA GLU A 203 16.92 8.79 22.52
C GLU A 203 16.40 10.19 22.90
N LEU A 204 16.03 10.40 24.17
CA LEU A 204 15.54 11.68 24.67
C LEU A 204 16.67 12.55 25.23
N GLN A 205 16.60 13.84 24.93
CA GLN A 205 17.30 14.90 25.63
C GLN A 205 16.37 15.46 26.69
N MET A 206 16.87 15.57 27.92
CA MET A 206 16.08 16.05 29.05
C MET A 206 16.68 17.32 29.63
N VAL A 207 15.83 18.33 29.84
CA VAL A 207 16.17 19.61 30.44
C VAL A 207 15.30 19.82 31.66
N GLU A 208 15.93 20.14 32.79
CA GLU A 208 15.25 20.44 34.04
C GLU A 208 15.00 21.95 34.12
N ALA A 209 13.80 22.33 34.53
CA ALA A 209 13.41 23.71 34.76
C ALA A 209 12.56 23.82 36.03
N PRO A 210 12.72 24.88 36.84
CA PRO A 210 11.75 25.18 37.90
C PRO A 210 10.40 25.59 37.30
N ASP A 211 9.29 25.16 37.92
CA ASP A 211 7.90 25.47 37.54
C ASP A 211 7.11 25.93 38.78
N GLY A 212 7.37 27.18 39.21
CA GLY A 212 6.80 27.73 40.45
C GLY A 212 7.36 27.05 41.70
N SER A 213 6.49 26.43 42.51
CA SER A 213 6.89 25.60 43.66
C SER A 213 7.24 24.16 43.28
N ASP A 214 6.95 23.76 42.05
CA ASP A 214 7.19 22.43 41.50
C ASP A 214 8.43 22.45 40.57
N PHE A 215 8.85 21.26 40.14
CA PHE A 215 9.92 21.06 39.17
C PHE A 215 9.37 20.44 37.90
N LYS A 216 9.93 20.84 36.75
CA LYS A 216 9.54 20.34 35.44
C LYS A 216 10.73 19.72 34.72
N LEU A 217 10.54 18.51 34.22
CA LEU A 217 11.46 17.81 33.34
C LEU A 217 10.88 17.85 31.93
N THR A 218 11.58 18.55 31.03
CA THR A 218 11.20 18.64 29.61
C THR A 218 12.03 17.63 28.84
N ALA A 219 11.37 16.66 28.20
CA ALA A 219 11.99 15.66 27.35
C ALA A 219 11.69 15.96 25.87
N THR A 220 12.72 16.01 25.05
CA THR A 220 12.65 16.20 23.59
C THR A 220 13.47 15.14 22.88
N LEU A 221 13.12 14.80 21.64
CA LEU A 221 13.94 13.89 20.84
C LEU A 221 15.29 14.52 20.52
N LYS A 222 16.38 13.76 20.69
CA LYS A 222 17.70 14.16 20.16
C LYS A 222 17.62 14.33 18.64
N PRO A 223 18.43 15.22 18.03
CA PRO A 223 18.41 15.43 16.57
C PRO A 223 18.63 14.13 15.77
N GLU A 224 19.49 13.23 16.25
CA GLU A 224 19.74 11.93 15.62
C GLU A 224 18.51 11.00 15.67
N ALA A 225 17.79 11.00 16.80
CA ALA A 225 16.58 10.22 16.96
C ALA A 225 15.43 10.80 16.12
N ALA A 226 15.31 12.13 16.06
CA ALA A 226 14.35 12.81 15.20
C ALA A 226 14.55 12.45 13.72
N ARG A 227 15.80 12.44 13.23
CA ARG A 227 16.12 11.99 11.86
C ARG A 227 15.73 10.54 11.61
N LYS A 228 16.01 9.64 12.56
CA LYS A 228 15.59 8.22 12.46
C LYS A 228 14.07 8.09 12.36
N VAL A 229 13.32 8.88 13.13
CA VAL A 229 11.84 8.88 13.07
C VAL A 229 11.36 9.35 11.70
N GLN A 230 11.95 10.42 11.15
CA GLN A 230 11.64 10.92 9.82
C GLN A 230 11.94 9.88 8.72
N GLU A 231 13.11 9.25 8.76
CA GLU A 231 13.49 8.19 7.83
C GLU A 231 12.55 6.97 7.90
N MET A 232 12.15 6.56 9.11
CA MET A 232 11.19 5.48 9.30
C MET A 232 9.80 5.86 8.76
N ALA A 233 9.34 7.09 9.02
CA ALA A 233 8.07 7.59 8.52
C ALA A 233 8.05 7.58 6.98
N LEU A 234 9.14 8.01 6.35
CA LEU A 234 9.27 8.00 4.91
C LEU A 234 9.24 6.58 4.32
N LYS A 235 10.01 5.64 4.89
CA LYS A 235 10.01 4.23 4.45
C LYS A 235 8.64 3.57 4.59
N GLN A 236 7.93 3.88 5.68
CA GLN A 236 6.58 3.37 5.92
C GLN A 236 5.59 3.92 4.89
N ASN A 237 5.67 5.21 4.56
CA ASN A 237 4.84 5.82 3.52
C ASN A 237 5.16 5.26 2.12
N ILE A 238 6.44 5.02 1.78
CA ILE A 238 6.83 4.34 0.53
C ILE A 238 6.19 2.96 0.42
N THR A 239 6.26 2.17 1.50
CA THR A 239 5.65 0.83 1.54
C THR A 239 4.14 0.91 1.36
N THR A 240 3.50 1.92 1.97
CA THR A 240 2.06 2.14 1.83
C THR A 240 1.68 2.52 0.40
N LEU A 241 2.45 3.42 -0.24
CA LEU A 241 2.25 3.80 -1.64
C LEU A 241 2.40 2.60 -2.58
N HIS A 242 3.39 1.73 -2.34
CA HIS A 242 3.60 0.53 -3.14
C HIS A 242 2.34 -0.34 -3.23
N ASN A 243 1.65 -0.54 -2.11
CA ASN A 243 0.44 -1.36 -2.08
C ASN A 243 -0.75 -0.67 -2.75
N ARG A 244 -0.92 0.64 -2.52
CA ARG A 244 -1.97 1.43 -3.20
C ARG A 244 -1.79 1.41 -4.72
N ILE A 245 -0.55 1.40 -5.19
CA ILE A 245 -0.26 1.36 -6.62
C ILE A 245 -0.53 -0.02 -7.22
N ASN A 246 -0.34 -1.10 -6.46
CA ASN A 246 -0.74 -2.43 -6.93
C ASN A 246 -2.25 -2.51 -7.20
N GLU A 247 -3.09 -1.74 -6.49
CA GLU A 247 -4.53 -1.63 -6.75
C GLU A 247 -4.85 -0.95 -8.09
N LEU A 248 -4.01 -0.01 -8.53
CA LEU A 248 -4.11 0.63 -9.84
C LEU A 248 -3.79 -0.34 -11.00
N GLY A 249 -3.26 -1.54 -10.69
CA GLY A 249 -2.94 -2.53 -11.71
C GLY A 249 -1.70 -2.21 -12.52
N VAL A 250 -0.89 -1.25 -12.07
CA VAL A 250 0.37 -0.86 -12.69
C VAL A 250 1.39 -1.95 -12.41
N SER A 251 1.86 -2.62 -13.45
CA SER A 251 2.73 -3.78 -13.26
C SER A 251 4.08 -3.44 -12.63
N GLU A 252 4.58 -2.21 -12.78
CA GLU A 252 5.95 -1.85 -12.36
C GLU A 252 6.10 -0.35 -12.05
N PRO A 253 5.64 0.11 -10.87
CA PRO A 253 5.83 1.49 -10.47
C PRO A 253 7.24 1.76 -9.93
N VAL A 254 7.76 2.95 -10.22
CA VAL A 254 9.01 3.43 -9.62
C VAL A 254 8.65 4.34 -8.45
N ILE A 255 8.95 3.89 -7.23
CA ILE A 255 8.73 4.66 -6.01
C ILE A 255 10.08 4.87 -5.35
N GLN A 256 10.53 6.11 -5.27
CA GLN A 256 11.86 6.44 -4.76
C GLN A 256 11.78 7.62 -3.81
N GLN A 257 12.62 7.57 -2.78
CA GLN A 257 12.85 8.72 -1.91
C GLN A 257 13.61 9.81 -2.69
N GLN A 258 13.14 11.05 -2.61
CA GLN A 258 13.83 12.23 -3.10
C GLN A 258 14.06 13.20 -1.95
N GLY A 259 15.33 13.41 -1.58
CA GLY A 259 15.66 14.26 -0.43
C GLY A 259 15.23 13.64 0.91
N GLN A 260 14.92 14.50 1.89
CA GLN A 260 14.61 14.06 3.26
C GLN A 260 13.11 13.82 3.50
N ASP A 261 12.25 14.53 2.77
CA ASP A 261 10.81 14.58 3.03
C ASP A 261 9.94 14.30 1.79
N ARG A 262 10.53 13.93 0.64
CA ARG A 262 9.77 13.71 -0.60
C ARG A 262 9.88 12.30 -1.12
N ILE A 263 8.83 11.90 -1.84
CA ILE A 263 8.73 10.62 -2.53
C ILE A 263 8.33 10.90 -3.98
N VAL A 264 9.13 10.39 -4.92
CA VAL A 264 8.82 10.38 -6.35
C VAL A 264 8.09 9.08 -6.66
N VAL A 265 6.95 9.22 -7.32
CA VAL A 265 6.15 8.10 -7.82
C VAL A 265 6.00 8.24 -9.33
N GLN A 266 6.44 7.25 -10.08
CA GLN A 266 6.25 7.17 -11.52
C GLN A 266 5.40 5.95 -11.84
N LEU A 267 4.31 6.17 -12.59
CA LEU A 267 3.38 5.13 -12.99
C LEU A 267 3.33 5.07 -14.53
N PRO A 268 4.20 4.27 -15.16
CA PRO A 268 4.21 4.11 -16.61
C PRO A 268 2.91 3.46 -17.12
N GLY A 269 2.41 3.94 -18.26
CA GLY A 269 1.22 3.39 -18.92
C GLY A 269 -0.12 3.78 -18.28
N VAL A 270 -0.13 4.52 -17.16
CA VAL A 270 -1.35 5.05 -16.56
C VAL A 270 -1.90 6.21 -17.39
N GLN A 271 -3.11 6.06 -17.91
CA GLN A 271 -3.73 7.09 -18.75
C GLN A 271 -4.62 8.07 -17.96
N ASP A 272 -5.13 7.65 -16.79
CA ASP A 272 -6.07 8.44 -15.99
C ASP A 272 -5.37 9.00 -14.73
N THR A 273 -4.95 10.26 -14.83
CA THR A 273 -4.22 10.97 -13.76
C THR A 273 -5.10 11.20 -12.53
N ALA A 274 -6.36 11.59 -12.74
CA ALA A 274 -7.29 11.88 -11.68
C ALA A 274 -7.57 10.63 -10.84
N LYS A 275 -7.74 9.48 -11.49
CA LYS A 275 -7.91 8.19 -10.82
C LYS A 275 -6.67 7.75 -10.07
N ALA A 276 -5.48 7.96 -10.64
CA ALA A 276 -4.22 7.68 -9.95
C ALA A 276 -4.07 8.55 -8.70
N LYS A 277 -4.30 9.87 -8.84
CA LYS A 277 -4.27 10.84 -7.75
C LYS A 277 -5.23 10.48 -6.63
N ASP A 278 -6.46 10.09 -7.00
CA ASP A 278 -7.47 9.66 -6.05
C ASP A 278 -6.99 8.46 -5.22
N ILE A 279 -6.45 7.42 -5.87
CA ILE A 279 -5.98 6.22 -5.17
C ILE A 279 -4.75 6.50 -4.30
N LEU A 280 -3.81 7.32 -4.77
CA LEU A 280 -2.63 7.69 -3.99
C LEU A 280 -2.98 8.56 -2.77
N GLY A 281 -3.95 9.47 -2.94
CA GLY A 281 -4.40 10.40 -1.90
C GLY A 281 -5.39 9.82 -0.88
N ARG A 282 -5.91 8.61 -1.09
CA ARG A 282 -6.82 7.95 -0.14
C ARG A 282 -6.13 7.73 1.20
N THR A 283 -6.62 8.37 2.26
CA THR A 283 -6.28 7.99 3.63
C THR A 283 -7.23 6.87 4.06
N ALA A 284 -6.68 5.70 4.35
CA ALA A 284 -7.41 4.63 4.99
C ALA A 284 -7.23 4.80 6.50
N THR A 285 -8.32 4.81 7.26
CA THR A 285 -8.27 4.85 8.73
C THR A 285 -8.82 3.55 9.27
N LEU A 286 -8.05 2.89 10.13
CA LEU A 286 -8.50 1.70 10.80
C LEU A 286 -9.24 2.04 12.10
N GLU A 287 -10.35 1.38 12.37
CA GLU A 287 -11.09 1.48 13.61
C GLU A 287 -11.45 0.11 14.16
N VAL A 288 -11.37 -0.03 15.48
CA VAL A 288 -11.78 -1.23 16.20
C VAL A 288 -13.01 -0.90 17.03
N ARG A 289 -14.10 -1.62 16.79
CA ARG A 289 -15.41 -1.40 17.42
C ARG A 289 -15.99 -2.73 17.93
N MET A 290 -16.83 -2.68 18.98
CA MET A 290 -17.53 -3.88 19.47
C MET A 290 -18.64 -4.26 18.50
N VAL A 291 -18.84 -5.55 18.30
CA VAL A 291 -20.03 -6.06 17.59
C VAL A 291 -21.25 -5.92 18.50
N ASP A 292 -22.38 -5.54 17.93
CA ASP A 292 -23.67 -5.56 18.63
C ASP A 292 -24.32 -6.94 18.41
N GLU A 293 -24.36 -7.74 19.47
CA GLU A 293 -24.90 -9.10 19.45
C GLU A 293 -26.37 -9.18 19.87
N SER A 294 -27.07 -8.05 19.98
CA SER A 294 -28.51 -8.04 20.24
C SER A 294 -29.31 -8.71 19.11
N SER A 295 -30.49 -9.25 19.44
CA SER A 295 -31.41 -9.83 18.45
C SER A 295 -31.78 -8.83 17.35
N ASP A 296 -31.94 -7.57 17.74
CA ASP A 296 -32.30 -6.48 16.84
C ASP A 296 -31.15 -6.14 15.88
N ALA A 297 -29.92 -6.13 16.37
CA ALA A 297 -28.72 -6.00 15.54
C ALA A 297 -28.57 -7.17 14.55
N GLY A 298 -28.87 -8.40 14.98
CA GLY A 298 -28.92 -9.57 14.11
C GLY A 298 -29.96 -9.45 12.99
N ALA A 299 -31.18 -8.97 13.31
CA ALA A 299 -32.22 -8.71 12.32
C ALA A 299 -31.83 -7.58 11.35
N ALA A 300 -31.19 -6.51 11.84
CA ALA A 300 -30.72 -5.39 11.04
C ALA A 300 -29.56 -5.77 10.11
N ALA A 301 -28.66 -6.67 10.55
CA ALA A 301 -27.57 -7.19 9.72
C ALA A 301 -28.08 -7.82 8.41
N VAL A 302 -29.17 -8.60 8.50
CA VAL A 302 -29.84 -9.24 7.35
C VAL A 302 -30.92 -8.39 6.69
N GLY A 303 -31.04 -7.11 7.06
CA GLY A 303 -31.99 -6.16 6.46
C GLY A 303 -33.46 -6.38 6.84
N ARG A 304 -33.74 -7.11 7.91
CA ARG A 304 -35.11 -7.41 8.39
C ARG A 304 -35.60 -6.45 9.49
N GLY A 305 -34.81 -5.44 9.86
CA GLY A 305 -35.15 -4.46 10.89
C GLY A 305 -34.27 -3.21 10.85
N PRO A 306 -34.64 -2.15 11.58
CA PRO A 306 -33.83 -0.94 11.69
C PRO A 306 -32.56 -1.19 12.50
N VAL A 307 -31.49 -0.44 12.21
CA VAL A 307 -30.25 -0.51 13.00
C VAL A 307 -30.51 0.08 14.39
N PRO A 308 -30.16 -0.62 15.49
CA PRO A 308 -30.35 -0.12 16.85
C PRO A 308 -29.65 1.23 17.09
N PHE A 309 -30.21 2.04 17.99
CA PHE A 309 -29.60 3.31 18.38
C PHE A 309 -28.21 3.08 18.98
N GLY A 310 -27.23 3.87 18.53
CA GLY A 310 -25.83 3.71 18.97
C GLY A 310 -25.07 2.62 18.22
N SER A 311 -25.64 2.02 17.18
CA SER A 311 -25.00 1.04 16.32
C SER A 311 -25.00 1.48 14.84
N GLU A 312 -24.10 0.90 14.05
CA GLU A 312 -23.92 1.13 12.62
C GLU A 312 -23.72 -0.22 11.91
N ARG A 313 -24.15 -0.30 10.65
CA ARG A 313 -24.08 -1.51 9.83
C ARG A 313 -22.97 -1.35 8.80
N TYR A 314 -22.04 -2.30 8.75
CA TYR A 314 -20.98 -2.34 7.75
C TYR A 314 -20.93 -3.70 7.06
N PRO A 315 -20.66 -3.75 5.74
CA PRO A 315 -20.40 -5.00 5.04
C PRO A 315 -19.01 -5.55 5.39
N ASP A 316 -18.88 -6.86 5.40
CA ASP A 316 -17.62 -7.61 5.34
C ASP A 316 -17.29 -7.92 3.86
N ARG A 317 -16.08 -8.41 3.59
CA ARG A 317 -15.55 -8.82 2.28
C ARG A 317 -16.50 -9.69 1.45
N ASN A 318 -17.31 -10.52 2.11
CA ASN A 318 -18.27 -11.43 1.48
C ASN A 318 -19.64 -10.79 1.22
N GLY A 319 -19.79 -9.48 1.43
CA GLY A 319 -21.07 -8.75 1.34
C GLY A 319 -22.03 -9.02 2.50
N GLN A 320 -21.64 -9.85 3.47
CA GLN A 320 -22.40 -10.07 4.70
C GLN A 320 -22.22 -8.86 5.61
N ALA A 321 -23.32 -8.23 6.01
CA ALA A 321 -23.24 -7.11 6.90
C ALA A 321 -23.18 -7.55 8.37
N LEU A 322 -22.43 -6.81 9.17
CA LEU A 322 -22.42 -6.93 10.63
C LEU A 322 -22.80 -5.57 11.22
N VAL A 323 -23.49 -5.61 12.35
CA VAL A 323 -23.83 -4.41 13.10
C VAL A 323 -22.82 -4.27 14.25
N VAL A 324 -22.23 -3.09 14.33
CA VAL A 324 -21.21 -2.73 15.31
C VAL A 324 -21.66 -1.51 16.09
N LYS A 325 -21.20 -1.37 17.32
CA LYS A 325 -21.44 -0.16 18.12
C LYS A 325 -20.71 1.03 17.48
N LYS A 326 -21.31 2.22 17.54
CA LYS A 326 -20.70 3.48 17.06
C LYS A 326 -19.44 3.89 17.83
N GLN A 327 -19.32 3.43 19.07
CA GLN A 327 -18.18 3.78 19.92
C GLN A 327 -16.90 3.15 19.38
N VAL A 328 -15.95 4.01 18.99
CA VAL A 328 -14.59 3.62 18.59
C VAL A 328 -13.77 3.29 19.83
N ILE A 329 -13.20 2.09 19.86
CA ILE A 329 -12.37 1.61 20.98
C ILE A 329 -10.91 1.95 20.72
N LEU A 330 -10.41 1.57 19.55
CA LEU A 330 -9.07 1.87 19.08
C LEU A 330 -9.13 2.37 17.64
N THR A 331 -8.13 3.15 17.27
CA THR A 331 -7.86 3.50 15.87
C THR A 331 -6.53 2.89 15.43
N GLY A 332 -6.25 2.90 14.13
CA GLY A 332 -4.96 2.50 13.56
C GLY A 332 -3.79 3.32 14.10
N GLU A 333 -4.03 4.49 14.69
CA GLU A 333 -2.99 5.29 15.33
C GLU A 333 -2.43 4.63 16.60
N ASN A 334 -3.23 3.78 17.24
CA ASN A 334 -2.80 3.03 18.41
C ASN A 334 -2.02 1.75 18.06
N LEU A 335 -1.88 1.45 16.77
CA LEU A 335 -1.16 0.29 16.25
C LEU A 335 0.26 0.72 15.86
N THR A 336 1.27 0.14 16.51
CA THR A 336 2.68 0.40 16.22
C THR A 336 3.25 -0.53 15.17
N ASP A 337 2.80 -1.78 15.13
CA ASP A 337 3.26 -2.77 14.15
C ASP A 337 2.19 -3.85 13.89
N ALA A 338 2.23 -4.46 12.70
CA ALA A 338 1.39 -5.57 12.29
C ALA A 338 2.17 -6.53 11.40
N GLN A 339 2.42 -7.76 11.87
CA GLN A 339 3.21 -8.76 11.16
C GLN A 339 2.43 -10.06 10.96
N PRO A 340 2.60 -10.75 9.82
CA PRO A 340 2.09 -12.10 9.68
C PRO A 340 2.88 -13.04 10.60
N GLY A 341 2.21 -14.08 11.09
CA GLY A 341 2.80 -15.08 11.97
C GLY A 341 2.04 -16.39 11.88
N PHE A 342 2.45 -17.34 12.72
CA PHE A 342 1.78 -18.62 12.87
C PHE A 342 1.52 -18.89 14.34
N GLU A 343 0.37 -19.47 14.64
CA GLU A 343 0.05 -19.92 15.98
C GLU A 343 0.88 -21.16 16.35
N SER A 344 1.47 -21.16 17.53
CA SER A 344 2.47 -22.15 17.93
C SER A 344 1.92 -23.56 18.15
N GLN A 345 0.62 -23.71 18.42
CA GLN A 345 0.00 -25.01 18.68
C GLN A 345 -0.67 -25.60 17.43
N THR A 346 -1.39 -24.78 16.68
CA THR A 346 -2.23 -25.21 15.55
C THR A 346 -1.53 -25.03 14.20
N GLN A 347 -0.40 -24.31 14.17
CA GLN A 347 0.30 -23.87 12.95
C GLN A 347 -0.62 -23.09 11.98
N GLU A 348 -1.71 -22.52 12.50
CA GLU A 348 -2.61 -21.69 11.70
C GLU A 348 -1.98 -20.30 11.44
N PRO A 349 -2.12 -19.73 10.23
CA PRO A 349 -1.68 -18.36 9.96
C PRO A 349 -2.43 -17.34 10.82
N THR A 350 -1.71 -16.38 11.38
CA THR A 350 -2.26 -15.31 12.23
C THR A 350 -1.64 -13.97 11.92
N VAL A 351 -2.28 -12.89 12.35
CA VAL A 351 -1.69 -11.54 12.30
C VAL A 351 -1.38 -11.06 13.71
N ASN A 352 -0.11 -10.80 13.97
CA ASN A 352 0.40 -10.31 15.25
C ASN A 352 0.46 -8.78 15.20
N LEU A 353 -0.30 -8.14 16.08
CA LEU A 353 -0.37 -6.70 16.24
C LEU A 353 0.37 -6.26 17.51
N THR A 354 1.05 -5.13 17.43
CA THR A 354 1.62 -4.44 18.58
C THR A 354 0.92 -3.10 18.75
N LEU A 355 0.41 -2.83 19.95
CA LEU A 355 -0.26 -1.59 20.32
C LEU A 355 0.68 -0.67 21.07
N ASP A 356 0.43 0.63 21.01
CA ASP A 356 1.09 1.62 21.87
C ASP A 356 0.64 1.48 23.35
N ALA A 357 1.26 2.22 24.25
CA ALA A 357 0.91 2.17 25.68
C ALA A 357 -0.53 2.62 26.00
N LYS A 358 -1.11 3.53 25.22
CA LYS A 358 -2.48 4.04 25.41
C LYS A 358 -3.49 2.99 24.96
N GLY A 359 -3.33 2.47 23.75
CA GLY A 359 -4.12 1.42 23.14
C GLY A 359 -4.06 0.13 23.96
N SER A 360 -2.88 -0.26 24.44
CA SER A 360 -2.71 -1.44 25.31
C SER A 360 -3.57 -1.40 26.57
N ARG A 361 -3.74 -0.22 27.18
CA ARG A 361 -4.58 -0.03 28.38
C ARG A 361 -6.06 -0.11 28.04
N ILE A 362 -6.49 0.66 27.04
CA ILE A 362 -7.89 0.67 26.58
C ILE A 362 -8.31 -0.75 26.17
N PHE A 363 -7.45 -1.44 25.42
CA PHE A 363 -7.72 -2.80 24.94
C PHE A 363 -7.80 -3.81 26.08
N LYS A 364 -6.93 -3.71 27.09
CA LYS A 364 -6.98 -4.55 28.28
C LYS A 364 -8.30 -4.41 29.03
N ASP A 365 -8.73 -3.18 29.29
CA ASP A 365 -9.96 -2.90 30.04
C ASP A 365 -11.20 -3.39 29.25
N VAL A 366 -11.25 -3.11 27.95
CA VAL A 366 -12.36 -3.55 27.09
C VAL A 366 -12.40 -5.06 26.93
N THR A 367 -11.27 -5.73 26.73
CA THR A 367 -11.25 -7.20 26.56
C THR A 367 -11.61 -7.94 27.85
N ARG A 368 -11.21 -7.42 29.02
CA ARG A 368 -11.61 -7.96 30.32
C ARG A 368 -13.13 -8.01 30.50
N GLU A 369 -13.82 -6.93 30.12
CA GLU A 369 -15.26 -6.80 30.32
C GLU A 369 -16.10 -7.49 29.22
N ASN A 370 -15.47 -7.92 28.13
CA ASN A 370 -16.16 -8.41 26.93
C ASN A 370 -15.65 -9.77 26.43
N VAL A 371 -15.10 -10.60 27.33
CA VAL A 371 -14.75 -11.99 27.01
C VAL A 371 -15.97 -12.75 26.47
N GLY A 372 -15.78 -13.48 25.38
CA GLY A 372 -16.82 -14.24 24.67
C GLY A 372 -17.57 -13.44 23.59
N LYS A 373 -17.41 -12.11 23.53
CA LYS A 373 -18.05 -11.26 22.52
C LYS A 373 -17.14 -11.03 21.31
N ARG A 374 -17.74 -10.68 20.18
CA ARG A 374 -17.00 -10.31 18.96
C ARG A 374 -16.56 -8.85 18.95
N MET A 375 -15.41 -8.62 18.34
CA MET A 375 -14.86 -7.28 18.10
C MET A 375 -14.53 -7.17 16.62
N ALA A 376 -15.02 -6.12 15.96
CA ALA A 376 -14.83 -5.89 14.55
C ALA A 376 -13.67 -4.91 14.31
N ILE A 377 -12.85 -5.24 13.33
CA ILE A 377 -11.83 -4.35 12.77
C ILE A 377 -12.36 -3.85 11.43
N ILE A 378 -12.46 -2.53 11.32
CA ILE A 378 -13.12 -1.85 10.21
C ILE A 378 -12.09 -0.94 9.56
N LEU A 379 -11.94 -1.08 8.25
CA LEU A 379 -11.16 -0.17 7.43
C LEU A 379 -12.11 0.87 6.84
N PHE A 380 -11.86 2.14 7.15
CA PHE A 380 -12.58 3.25 6.56
C PHE A 380 -11.77 3.87 5.44
N GLU A 381 -12.37 3.96 4.26
CA GLU A 381 -11.83 4.65 3.10
C GLU A 381 -12.87 5.62 2.57
N LYS A 382 -12.53 6.91 2.48
CA LYS A 382 -13.48 7.98 2.09
C LYS A 382 -14.78 8.00 2.93
N GLY A 383 -14.68 7.65 4.21
CA GLY A 383 -15.83 7.59 5.12
C GLY A 383 -16.72 6.35 4.94
N LYS A 384 -16.37 5.42 4.04
CA LYS A 384 -17.05 4.13 3.90
C LYS A 384 -16.28 3.07 4.68
N GLY A 385 -16.94 2.44 5.63
CA GLY A 385 -16.37 1.40 6.46
C GLY A 385 -16.60 0.01 5.88
N GLU A 386 -15.57 -0.82 5.90
CA GLU A 386 -15.66 -2.23 5.56
C GLU A 386 -14.99 -3.08 6.63
N ILE A 387 -15.65 -4.16 7.03
CA ILE A 387 -15.12 -5.07 8.04
C ILE A 387 -14.05 -5.92 7.39
N VAL A 388 -12.85 -5.88 7.97
CA VAL A 388 -11.72 -6.72 7.58
C VAL A 388 -11.85 -8.09 8.26
N THR A 389 -12.16 -8.06 9.55
CA THR A 389 -12.36 -9.27 10.36
C THR A 389 -13.13 -8.93 11.63
N ALA A 390 -13.82 -9.93 12.20
CA ALA A 390 -14.55 -9.78 13.46
C ALA A 390 -14.34 -10.99 14.38
N PRO A 391 -13.13 -11.16 14.96
CA PRO A 391 -12.80 -12.27 15.85
C PRO A 391 -13.53 -12.19 17.20
N VAL A 392 -13.56 -13.31 17.91
CA VAL A 392 -14.10 -13.43 19.27
C VAL A 392 -12.98 -13.15 20.28
N ILE A 393 -13.29 -12.36 21.31
CA ILE A 393 -12.38 -12.11 22.44
C ILE A 393 -12.37 -13.37 23.33
N ARG A 394 -11.23 -14.07 23.39
CA ARG A 394 -11.11 -15.34 24.15
C ARG A 394 -10.67 -15.15 25.60
N SER A 395 -9.89 -14.11 25.87
CA SER A 395 -9.33 -13.80 27.19
C SER A 395 -9.04 -12.31 27.32
N GLU A 396 -8.75 -11.85 28.54
CA GLU A 396 -8.17 -10.52 28.75
C GLU A 396 -6.82 -10.42 28.02
N ILE A 397 -6.64 -9.37 27.22
CA ILE A 397 -5.40 -9.15 26.45
C ILE A 397 -4.65 -7.99 27.08
N GLY A 398 -3.66 -8.32 27.90
CA GLY A 398 -2.72 -7.38 28.50
C GLY A 398 -1.38 -7.33 27.75
N GLY A 399 -0.63 -6.24 27.92
CA GLY A 399 0.76 -6.15 27.45
C GLY A 399 0.95 -5.73 25.99
N GLY A 400 -0.13 -5.30 25.31
CA GLY A 400 -0.04 -4.62 24.01
C GLY A 400 0.23 -5.50 22.80
N ARG A 401 0.35 -6.81 22.97
CA ARG A 401 0.46 -7.76 21.85
C ARG A 401 -0.88 -8.44 21.63
N VAL A 402 -1.42 -8.34 20.42
CA VAL A 402 -2.71 -8.92 20.03
C VAL A 402 -2.46 -9.89 18.89
N GLN A 403 -3.06 -11.08 18.96
CA GLN A 403 -3.03 -12.04 17.88
C GLN A 403 -4.43 -12.15 17.27
N ILE A 404 -4.55 -11.84 15.99
CA ILE A 404 -5.76 -12.05 15.22
C ILE A 404 -5.63 -13.42 14.57
N SER A 405 -6.44 -14.36 15.04
CA SER A 405 -6.59 -15.69 14.45
C SER A 405 -7.90 -15.82 13.68
N GLY A 406 -7.91 -16.73 12.71
CA GLY A 406 -9.05 -17.02 11.85
C GLY A 406 -8.67 -18.05 10.80
N ARG A 407 -9.65 -18.64 10.12
CA ARG A 407 -9.42 -19.58 9.00
C ARG A 407 -8.94 -18.80 7.76
N MET A 408 -7.72 -18.26 7.83
CA MET A 408 -7.08 -17.50 6.76
C MET A 408 -5.86 -18.25 6.22
N THR A 409 -5.55 -18.04 4.95
CA THR A 409 -4.33 -18.57 4.33
C THR A 409 -3.10 -17.73 4.70
N ALA A 410 -1.89 -18.27 4.54
CA ALA A 410 -0.65 -17.52 4.80
C ALA A 410 -0.53 -16.23 3.96
N MET A 411 -1.03 -16.28 2.72
CA MET A 411 -1.11 -15.12 1.85
C MET A 411 -2.11 -14.09 2.39
N GLU A 412 -3.30 -14.52 2.83
CA GLU A 412 -4.28 -13.61 3.43
C GLU A 412 -3.81 -12.98 4.74
N ALA A 413 -3.06 -13.71 5.57
CA ALA A 413 -2.45 -13.14 6.77
C ALA A 413 -1.43 -12.05 6.42
N THR A 414 -0.63 -12.28 5.38
CA THR A 414 0.33 -11.29 4.86
C THR A 414 -0.40 -10.05 4.35
N ASP A 415 -1.40 -10.23 3.49
CA ASP A 415 -2.20 -9.13 2.94
C ASP A 415 -2.92 -8.37 4.04
N THR A 416 -3.56 -9.07 4.97
CA THR A 416 -4.26 -8.44 6.11
C THR A 416 -3.28 -7.65 6.97
N SER A 417 -2.11 -8.20 7.31
CA SER A 417 -1.10 -7.47 8.09
C SER A 417 -0.66 -6.19 7.40
N LEU A 418 -0.59 -6.22 6.07
CA LEU A 418 -0.23 -5.07 5.24
C LEU A 418 -1.34 -4.02 5.23
N LEU A 419 -2.60 -4.44 5.10
CA LEU A 419 -3.77 -3.55 5.19
C LEU A 419 -3.89 -2.88 6.55
N LEU A 420 -3.72 -3.65 7.63
CA LEU A 420 -3.74 -3.11 8.99
C LEU A 420 -2.63 -2.09 9.21
N ARG A 421 -1.46 -2.29 8.58
CA ARG A 421 -0.33 -1.34 8.59
C ARG A 421 -0.53 -0.14 7.66
N ALA A 422 -1.24 -0.33 6.54
CA ALA A 422 -1.56 0.72 5.58
C ALA A 422 -2.68 1.65 6.08
N GLY A 423 -3.55 1.16 6.98
CA GLY A 423 -4.57 1.93 7.69
C GLY A 423 -4.02 2.89 8.77
N SER A 424 -2.70 2.89 9.00
CA SER A 424 -2.00 3.88 9.81
C SER A 424 -0.87 4.52 8.98
N LEU A 425 -1.19 5.59 8.26
CA LEU A 425 -0.12 6.43 7.69
C LEU A 425 0.80 6.91 8.82
N ALA A 426 2.11 6.84 8.58
CA ALA A 426 3.09 7.35 9.54
C ALA A 426 2.95 8.87 9.67
N ALA A 427 2.75 9.54 8.54
CA ALA A 427 2.40 10.95 8.44
C ALA A 427 1.58 11.23 7.18
N PRO A 428 0.74 12.29 7.20
CA PRO A 428 0.07 12.81 6.01
C PRO A 428 1.06 13.13 4.88
N MET A 429 0.59 13.07 3.64
CA MET A 429 1.37 13.45 2.47
C MET A 429 0.53 14.26 1.49
N GLU A 430 1.17 15.19 0.81
CA GLU A 430 0.56 16.07 -0.17
C GLU A 430 1.29 15.96 -1.51
N ILE A 431 0.55 16.07 -2.61
CA ILE A 431 1.14 16.08 -3.96
C ILE A 431 1.54 17.52 -4.27
N ILE A 432 2.84 17.75 -4.42
CA ILE A 432 3.41 19.08 -4.69
C ILE A 432 3.76 19.28 -6.17
N GLU A 433 3.93 18.19 -6.92
CA GLU A 433 4.17 18.23 -8.37
C GLU A 433 3.42 17.08 -9.06
N GLU A 434 2.82 17.39 -10.21
CA GLU A 434 2.06 16.47 -11.04
C GLU A 434 2.43 16.71 -12.51
N LEU A 435 3.04 15.72 -13.15
CA LEU A 435 3.39 15.74 -14.57
C LEU A 435 2.74 14.54 -15.26
N THR A 436 2.11 14.81 -16.40
CA THR A 436 1.48 13.77 -17.24
C THR A 436 2.15 13.75 -18.59
N ILE A 437 2.62 12.58 -19.01
CA ILE A 437 3.26 12.38 -20.31
C ILE A 437 2.35 11.52 -21.17
N GLY A 438 1.93 12.07 -22.31
CA GLY A 438 1.05 11.37 -23.25
C GLY A 438 1.75 10.18 -23.92
N PRO A 439 1.07 9.04 -24.11
CA PRO A 439 1.65 7.86 -24.78
C PRO A 439 2.10 8.13 -26.23
N THR A 440 1.46 9.09 -26.91
CA THR A 440 1.74 9.45 -28.30
C THR A 440 3.13 10.06 -28.50
N LEU A 441 3.58 10.90 -27.56
CA LEU A 441 4.92 11.50 -27.58
C LEU A 441 6.00 10.42 -27.42
N GLY A 442 5.76 9.46 -26.54
CA GLY A 442 6.66 8.32 -26.32
C GLY A 442 6.78 7.44 -27.57
N ALA A 443 5.65 7.08 -28.20
CA ALA A 443 5.64 6.30 -29.44
C ALA A 443 6.40 6.98 -30.59
N GLU A 444 6.27 8.30 -30.73
CA GLU A 444 7.00 9.06 -31.74
C GLU A 444 8.51 9.05 -31.47
N ASN A 445 8.92 9.22 -30.21
CA ASN A 445 10.33 9.14 -29.80
C ASN A 445 10.93 7.75 -30.06
N ILE A 446 10.19 6.67 -29.77
CA ILE A 446 10.59 5.30 -30.08
C ILE A 446 10.80 5.13 -31.59
N SER A 447 9.83 5.58 -32.40
CA SER A 447 9.91 5.50 -33.86
C SER A 447 11.13 6.24 -34.40
N LYS A 448 11.36 7.49 -33.98
CA LYS A 448 12.54 8.28 -34.38
C LYS A 448 13.85 7.62 -33.95
N GLY A 449 13.89 7.01 -32.76
CA GLY A 449 15.04 6.26 -32.27
C GLY A 449 15.37 5.06 -33.16
N PHE A 450 14.38 4.24 -33.50
CA PHE A 450 14.54 3.11 -34.41
C PHE A 450 15.00 3.55 -35.81
N HIS A 451 14.39 4.60 -36.37
CA HIS A 451 14.80 5.14 -37.67
C HIS A 451 16.26 5.63 -37.63
N SER A 452 16.66 6.34 -36.58
CA SER A 452 18.03 6.86 -36.43
C SER A 452 19.06 5.74 -36.34
N VAL A 453 18.81 4.70 -35.54
CA VAL A 453 19.71 3.53 -35.44
C VAL A 453 19.77 2.76 -36.75
N THR A 454 18.63 2.57 -37.41
CA THR A 454 18.56 1.82 -38.68
C THR A 454 19.32 2.54 -39.80
N TRP A 455 19.07 3.85 -40.00
CA TRP A 455 19.78 4.64 -41.00
C TRP A 455 21.27 4.77 -40.66
N GLY A 456 21.62 4.99 -39.39
CA GLY A 456 23.02 5.04 -38.95
C GLY A 456 23.76 3.72 -39.22
N PHE A 457 23.14 2.58 -38.90
CA PHE A 457 23.69 1.26 -39.18
C PHE A 457 23.87 1.02 -40.68
N LEU A 458 22.86 1.34 -41.50
CA LEU A 458 22.95 1.20 -42.96
C LEU A 458 24.07 2.05 -43.55
N VAL A 459 24.25 3.29 -43.10
CA VAL A 459 25.34 4.17 -43.53
C VAL A 459 26.70 3.61 -43.14
N ILE A 460 26.85 3.08 -41.92
CA ILE A 460 28.10 2.45 -41.48
C ILE A 460 28.41 1.20 -42.31
N VAL A 461 27.42 0.34 -42.55
CA VAL A 461 27.60 -0.87 -43.38
C VAL A 461 27.98 -0.48 -44.81
N ALA A 462 27.29 0.50 -45.41
CA ALA A 462 27.63 1.01 -46.74
C ALA A 462 29.05 1.57 -46.78
N PHE A 463 29.44 2.36 -45.77
CA PHE A 463 30.80 2.89 -45.64
C PHE A 463 31.84 1.77 -45.53
N MET A 464 31.61 0.77 -44.67
CA MET A 464 32.48 -0.38 -44.51
C MET A 464 32.62 -1.17 -45.81
N CYS A 465 31.51 -1.42 -46.51
CA CYS A 465 31.53 -2.07 -47.82
C CYS A 465 32.33 -1.25 -48.84
N ILE A 466 32.12 0.06 -48.94
CA ILE A 466 32.86 0.89 -49.90
C ILE A 466 34.35 0.95 -49.53
N TYR A 467 34.68 1.21 -48.27
CA TYR A 467 36.06 1.39 -47.83
C TYR A 467 36.88 0.10 -47.91
N TYR A 468 36.33 -1.04 -47.47
CA TYR A 468 37.01 -2.33 -47.45
C TYR A 468 36.82 -3.19 -48.71
N MET A 469 36.00 -2.76 -49.67
CA MET A 469 35.95 -3.36 -51.00
C MET A 469 36.82 -2.59 -52.00
N MET A 470 37.11 -1.31 -51.73
CA MET A 470 38.02 -0.48 -52.50
C MET A 470 39.49 -0.65 -52.08
N PHE A 471 39.76 -1.14 -50.87
CA PHE A 471 41.06 -1.60 -50.37
C PHE A 471 41.04 -3.11 -50.16
#